data_AF-A0A166WJK0-F1
#
_entry.id   AF-A0A166WJK0-F1
#
_cell.length_a   1.000
_cell.length_b   1.000
_cell.length_c   1.000
_cell.angle_alpha   90.00
_cell.angle_beta   90.00
_cell.angle_gamma   90.00
#
_symmetry.space_group_name_H-M   'P 1'
#
loop_
_entity.id
_entity.type
_entity.pdbx_description
1 polymer ?
#
loop_
_entity_poly.entity_id
_entity_poly.type
_entity_poly.pdbx_seq_one_letter_code
_entity_poly.pdbx_strand_id
1 'polypeptide(L)'
;MTSSRPPRPELGQRQLRSRQARAGTVTATTELQPKSDKLPTAEIEQHDICNLGQSPEIDAIAAVASWSVTQARGSHSQKRKESPSEADGEATMADSRRNPKRKATETAAAATSAAASQEARNYQMLLREALAPIARDELQEWEGWCEVESEPAFFNAMLREMGVKDVKVQEVFSVDEDYVATLPQPVYGFIFLYQYFSENYEDDEFVDDRDLWFANQTTDNACATVAMTNILMNCKDIDLGTNLQEFKNSTSNLNTSLRGHALGSNIFIRSVHNSFTRRMDHLNADLFLETEAADSKKMKRRGPAKKTKRTKKQKMDSESGYHFIAYVPANGSVWELDGLKTRPVCLGPLEDSVHWANLVRPEIQARMLQFEENALSFNLLALCKSPLTIISENLARTIHAFELLDNRTKNLDGWQNLVGGNEQPLKSDETERLSDFGIEKSDLVKTKRDPAFERKVTNPSMEAMELFELYSDLVTQQKSLMGEYNAEIAFMKEDEDRVQGRQKDHSPAINCWVQKLAEHGVLADWATDS
;
A
#
# COMPACT_ATOMS: atom_id res chain seq x y z
N MET A 1 41.32 -12.98 56.71
CA MET A 1 40.17 -12.07 56.72
C MET A 1 39.74 -11.87 55.27
N THR A 2 38.69 -12.60 54.90
CA THR A 2 38.00 -12.59 53.61
C THR A 2 37.00 -11.43 53.60
N SER A 3 36.84 -10.74 52.47
CA SER A 3 35.78 -9.75 52.24
C SER A 3 34.99 -10.17 51.00
N SER A 4 33.69 -10.32 51.22
CA SER A 4 32.67 -10.97 50.41
C SER A 4 32.05 -10.00 49.39
N ARG A 5 31.94 -10.48 48.15
CA ARG A 5 31.08 -9.91 47.08
C ARG A 5 29.65 -10.44 47.26
N PRO A 6 28.58 -9.64 47.08
CA PRO A 6 27.22 -10.14 47.19
C PRO A 6 26.83 -10.99 45.96
N PRO A 7 25.94 -12.00 46.10
CA PRO A 7 25.53 -12.84 44.98
C PRO A 7 24.48 -12.13 44.10
N ARG A 8 24.50 -12.45 42.79
CA ARG A 8 23.47 -12.05 41.81
C ARG A 8 22.16 -12.80 42.07
N PRO A 9 20.99 -12.23 41.76
CA PRO A 9 19.72 -12.95 41.87
C PRO A 9 19.62 -14.02 40.78
N GLU A 10 19.23 -15.24 41.16
CA GLU A 10 18.87 -16.30 40.22
C GLU A 10 17.55 -15.97 39.53
N LEU A 11 17.57 -15.92 38.18
CA LEU A 11 16.36 -15.91 37.36
C LEU A 11 15.75 -17.32 37.41
N GLY A 12 14.58 -17.44 38.05
CA GLY A 12 13.87 -18.70 38.18
C GLY A 12 13.43 -19.25 36.82
N GLN A 13 13.99 -20.39 36.43
CA GLN A 13 13.47 -21.22 35.34
C GLN A 13 12.03 -21.63 35.67
N ARG A 14 11.05 -21.16 34.91
CA ARG A 14 9.68 -21.70 34.95
C ARG A 14 9.67 -23.12 34.41
N GLN A 15 9.48 -24.10 35.30
CA GLN A 15 9.10 -25.45 34.93
C GLN A 15 7.69 -25.45 34.33
N LEU A 16 7.59 -25.61 33.01
CA LEU A 16 6.35 -25.93 32.32
C LEU A 16 5.92 -27.35 32.70
N ARG A 17 4.82 -27.47 33.45
CA ARG A 17 4.17 -28.75 33.74
C ARG A 17 3.51 -29.26 32.47
N SER A 18 4.10 -30.29 31.86
CA SER A 18 3.52 -31.06 30.78
C SER A 18 2.26 -31.80 31.25
N ARG A 19 1.12 -31.52 30.62
CA ARG A 19 -0.02 -32.44 30.63
C ARG A 19 0.09 -33.31 29.38
N GLN A 20 0.57 -34.54 29.56
CA GLN A 20 0.50 -35.60 28.56
C GLN A 20 -0.98 -35.92 28.26
N ALA A 21 -1.43 -35.64 27.03
CA ALA A 21 -2.61 -36.27 26.46
C ALA A 21 -2.14 -37.40 25.53
N ARG A 22 -2.64 -38.60 25.79
CA ARG A 22 -2.29 -39.84 25.07
C ARG A 22 -2.75 -39.77 23.61
N ALA A 23 -1.86 -40.20 22.72
CA ALA A 23 -2.13 -40.44 21.31
C ALA A 23 -3.19 -41.55 21.12
N GLY A 24 -4.25 -41.21 20.38
CA GLY A 24 -5.18 -42.17 19.81
C GLY A 24 -4.82 -42.39 18.34
N THR A 25 -4.33 -43.59 18.03
CA THR A 25 -4.02 -44.06 16.69
C THR A 25 -5.30 -44.15 15.86
N VAL A 26 -5.37 -43.46 14.71
CA VAL A 26 -6.35 -43.76 13.66
C VAL A 26 -5.60 -44.00 12.36
N THR A 27 -5.67 -45.26 11.93
CA THR A 27 -5.16 -45.83 10.69
C THR A 27 -5.85 -45.21 9.47
N ALA A 28 -5.06 -44.73 8.51
CA ALA A 28 -5.52 -44.36 7.18
C ALA A 28 -5.88 -45.63 6.38
N THR A 29 -7.10 -45.69 5.85
CA THR A 29 -7.51 -46.63 4.80
C THR A 29 -7.90 -45.84 3.56
N THR A 30 -7.08 -46.01 2.54
CA THR A 30 -7.28 -45.63 1.15
C THR A 30 -8.32 -46.55 0.51
N GLU A 31 -9.39 -46.01 -0.07
CA GLU A 31 -10.10 -46.68 -1.18
C GLU A 31 -10.57 -45.65 -2.22
N LEU A 32 -10.01 -45.78 -3.43
CA LEU A 32 -10.47 -45.23 -4.70
C LEU A 32 -11.66 -46.06 -5.21
N GLN A 33 -12.67 -45.43 -5.83
CA GLN A 33 -13.11 -45.70 -7.22
C GLN A 33 -14.38 -44.90 -7.64
N PRO A 34 -14.64 -44.77 -8.96
CA PRO A 34 -15.11 -43.52 -9.58
C PRO A 34 -16.59 -43.54 -10.01
N LYS A 35 -17.16 -42.38 -10.33
CA LYS A 35 -18.35 -42.28 -11.19
C LYS A 35 -18.24 -41.16 -12.20
N SER A 36 -18.48 -41.54 -13.46
CA SER A 36 -18.69 -40.69 -14.62
C SER A 36 -19.99 -39.90 -14.48
N ASP A 37 -20.06 -38.70 -15.09
CA ASP A 37 -20.95 -38.47 -16.23
C ASP A 37 -20.78 -37.05 -16.83
N LYS A 38 -20.33 -37.08 -18.10
CA LYS A 38 -20.62 -36.25 -19.29
C LYS A 38 -21.03 -34.76 -19.16
N LEU A 39 -20.21 -33.95 -19.84
CA LEU A 39 -20.44 -32.59 -20.36
C LEU A 39 -21.69 -32.46 -21.26
N PRO A 40 -22.13 -31.20 -21.53
CA PRO A 40 -21.79 -30.61 -22.82
C PRO A 40 -21.12 -29.23 -22.75
N THR A 41 -20.14 -29.08 -23.62
CA THR A 41 -19.32 -27.92 -23.97
C THR A 41 -20.10 -26.88 -24.77
N ALA A 42 -19.86 -25.59 -24.52
CA ALA A 42 -20.15 -24.50 -25.46
C ALA A 42 -18.85 -23.71 -25.69
N GLU A 43 -18.42 -23.70 -26.94
CA GLU A 43 -17.24 -23.02 -27.47
C GLU A 43 -17.47 -21.51 -27.51
N ILE A 44 -16.50 -20.72 -27.09
CA ILE A 44 -16.38 -19.30 -27.47
C ILE A 44 -14.94 -19.08 -27.96
N GLU A 45 -14.85 -18.80 -29.25
CA GLU A 45 -13.64 -18.51 -30.01
C GLU A 45 -12.97 -17.21 -29.53
N GLN A 46 -11.66 -17.29 -29.32
CA GLN A 46 -10.77 -16.14 -29.19
C GLN A 46 -10.45 -15.61 -30.58
N HIS A 47 -10.66 -14.30 -30.80
CA HIS A 47 -10.11 -13.61 -31.96
C HIS A 47 -9.13 -12.52 -31.52
N ASP A 48 -7.88 -12.72 -31.90
CA ASP A 48 -6.81 -11.73 -32.00
C ASP A 48 -7.22 -10.55 -32.89
N ILE A 49 -6.99 -9.32 -32.43
CA ILE A 49 -6.64 -8.20 -33.33
C ILE A 49 -5.57 -7.34 -32.66
N CYS A 50 -4.34 -7.47 -33.15
CA CYS A 50 -3.28 -6.48 -33.02
C CYS A 50 -3.37 -5.42 -34.15
N ASN A 51 -2.87 -4.23 -33.82
CA ASN A 51 -2.35 -3.15 -34.67
C ASN A 51 -3.29 -2.15 -35.35
N LEU A 52 -3.01 -0.87 -35.04
CA LEU A 52 -2.86 0.36 -35.87
C LEU A 52 -3.25 1.54 -34.94
N GLY A 53 -2.53 2.64 -34.74
CA GLY A 53 -1.40 3.30 -35.38
C GLY A 53 -1.32 4.71 -34.74
N GLN A 54 -0.15 5.33 -34.80
CA GLN A 54 0.21 6.58 -34.09
C GLN A 54 -0.45 7.86 -34.66
N SER A 55 -0.69 8.83 -33.75
CA SER A 55 -0.57 10.31 -33.88
C SER A 55 -1.60 11.13 -34.69
N PRO A 56 -1.68 12.48 -34.54
CA PRO A 56 -1.23 13.38 -33.45
C PRO A 56 -2.31 14.39 -32.95
N GLU A 57 -1.92 15.20 -31.96
CA GLU A 57 -2.54 16.46 -31.49
C GLU A 57 -3.03 17.40 -32.62
N ILE A 58 -4.04 18.23 -32.33
CA ILE A 58 -4.07 19.68 -32.64
C ILE A 58 -5.23 20.38 -31.91
N ASP A 59 -4.85 21.54 -31.39
CA ASP A 59 -5.59 22.61 -30.76
C ASP A 59 -6.81 23.21 -31.52
N ALA A 60 -7.71 23.76 -30.70
CA ALA A 60 -8.33 25.08 -30.82
C ALA A 60 -9.62 25.35 -31.65
N ILE A 61 -10.51 26.06 -30.94
CA ILE A 61 -11.40 27.16 -31.35
C ILE A 61 -12.87 26.86 -31.72
N ALA A 62 -13.70 27.60 -30.98
CA ALA A 62 -15.13 27.85 -31.10
C ALA A 62 -15.60 28.33 -32.48
N ALA A 63 -16.86 28.02 -32.82
CA ALA A 63 -17.85 29.04 -33.20
C ALA A 63 -19.24 28.43 -33.40
N VAL A 64 -20.21 29.18 -32.87
CA VAL A 64 -21.64 29.09 -33.07
C VAL A 64 -22.00 29.36 -34.53
N ALA A 65 -22.87 28.55 -35.15
CA ALA A 65 -23.95 29.04 -36.00
C ALA A 65 -24.94 27.93 -36.39
N SER A 66 -26.20 28.23 -36.10
CA SER A 66 -27.46 27.71 -36.63
C SER A 66 -27.44 27.19 -38.08
N TRP A 67 -28.23 26.14 -38.34
CA TRP A 67 -29.25 26.17 -39.40
C TRP A 67 -30.46 25.30 -39.09
N SER A 68 -31.61 25.88 -39.41
CA SER A 68 -32.97 25.35 -39.27
C SER A 68 -33.37 24.57 -40.53
N VAL A 69 -34.20 23.53 -40.38
CA VAL A 69 -35.03 23.02 -41.49
C VAL A 69 -36.45 22.77 -41.01
N THR A 70 -37.38 23.46 -41.67
CA THR A 70 -38.84 23.37 -41.63
C THR A 70 -39.37 22.37 -42.67
N GLN A 71 -40.40 21.59 -42.31
CA GLN A 71 -41.63 21.28 -43.09
C GLN A 71 -42.54 20.38 -42.21
N ALA A 72 -43.75 20.80 -41.79
CA ALA A 72 -45.05 20.77 -42.50
C ALA A 72 -45.49 19.34 -42.88
N ARG A 73 -46.72 18.83 -42.73
CA ARG A 73 -48.05 19.33 -42.32
C ARG A 73 -48.94 18.06 -42.18
N GLY A 74 -49.99 18.08 -41.35
CA GLY A 74 -51.04 17.04 -41.39
C GLY A 74 -52.11 17.22 -40.32
N SER A 75 -53.24 17.81 -40.72
CA SER A 75 -54.40 18.19 -39.89
C SER A 75 -55.48 17.11 -39.84
N HIS A 76 -56.16 16.96 -38.70
CA HIS A 76 -57.59 16.61 -38.68
C HIS A 76 -58.34 17.28 -37.53
N SER A 77 -59.57 17.70 -37.84
CA SER A 77 -60.43 18.62 -37.09
C SER A 77 -61.77 17.93 -36.81
N GLN A 78 -62.41 18.24 -35.67
CA GLN A 78 -63.86 18.13 -35.40
C GLN A 78 -64.10 18.73 -33.99
N LYS A 79 -65.19 19.41 -33.62
CA LYS A 79 -66.29 20.17 -34.24
C LYS A 79 -66.93 20.98 -33.08
N ARG A 80 -67.57 22.10 -33.42
CA ARG A 80 -68.05 23.21 -32.56
C ARG A 80 -69.53 23.05 -32.14
N LYS A 81 -69.97 23.76 -31.09
CA LYS A 81 -71.30 24.42 -30.86
C LYS A 81 -71.31 25.04 -29.45
N GLU A 82 -71.90 26.19 -29.10
CA GLU A 82 -72.73 27.21 -29.75
C GLU A 82 -72.77 28.45 -28.80
N SER A 83 -73.16 29.64 -29.29
CA SER A 83 -73.39 30.88 -28.51
C SER A 83 -74.77 31.44 -28.87
N PRO A 84 -75.33 32.42 -28.12
CA PRO A 84 -75.70 33.69 -28.79
C PRO A 84 -75.52 34.97 -27.91
N SER A 85 -74.95 36.05 -28.48
CA SER A 85 -75.55 37.39 -28.79
C SER A 85 -75.78 38.31 -27.57
N GLU A 86 -75.59 39.63 -27.53
CA GLU A 86 -75.40 40.75 -28.47
C GLU A 86 -74.95 41.98 -27.62
N ALA A 87 -74.00 42.82 -28.09
CA ALA A 87 -74.17 44.25 -28.46
C ALA A 87 -73.66 45.31 -27.43
N ASP A 88 -72.79 46.18 -27.98
CA ASP A 88 -72.47 47.60 -27.71
C ASP A 88 -72.04 48.14 -26.33
N GLY A 89 -70.92 48.88 -26.35
CA GLY A 89 -70.49 49.77 -25.26
C GLY A 89 -69.02 50.18 -25.33
N GLU A 90 -68.75 51.30 -25.99
CA GLU A 90 -67.45 51.95 -26.14
C GLU A 90 -66.96 52.62 -24.84
N ALA A 91 -65.63 52.71 -24.70
CA ALA A 91 -64.83 53.55 -23.80
C ALA A 91 -64.74 53.18 -22.30
N THR A 92 -63.53 52.84 -21.86
CA THR A 92 -62.66 53.73 -21.05
C THR A 92 -61.38 53.01 -20.63
N MET A 93 -60.25 53.74 -20.69
CA MET A 93 -58.96 53.36 -20.13
C MET A 93 -59.11 52.89 -18.67
N ALA A 94 -58.90 51.60 -18.41
CA ALA A 94 -58.72 51.08 -17.07
C ALA A 94 -57.30 50.53 -16.97
N ASP A 95 -56.45 51.30 -16.31
CA ASP A 95 -55.20 50.85 -15.70
C ASP A 95 -55.46 49.51 -15.01
N SER A 96 -54.99 48.41 -15.62
CA SER A 96 -55.17 47.06 -15.09
C SER A 96 -54.27 46.93 -13.86
N ARG A 97 -54.79 47.41 -12.73
CA ARG A 97 -54.28 47.12 -11.39
C ARG A 97 -54.34 45.60 -11.22
N ARG A 98 -53.28 44.91 -11.65
CA ARG A 98 -53.08 43.48 -11.38
C ARG A 98 -53.22 43.30 -9.87
N ASN A 99 -54.19 42.48 -9.48
CA ASN A 99 -54.56 42.21 -8.11
C ASN A 99 -53.29 41.94 -7.27
N PRO A 100 -52.96 42.74 -6.24
CA PRO A 100 -51.67 42.65 -5.52
C PRO A 100 -51.40 41.25 -4.94
N LYS A 101 -52.47 40.48 -4.67
CA LYS A 101 -52.35 39.06 -4.27
C LYS A 101 -51.74 38.15 -5.34
N ARG A 102 -52.05 38.37 -6.63
CA ARG A 102 -51.49 37.60 -7.77
C ARG A 102 -50.03 37.96 -8.03
N LYS A 103 -49.69 39.25 -7.90
CA LYS A 103 -48.30 39.72 -7.98
C LYS A 103 -47.46 39.13 -6.85
N ALA A 104 -47.96 39.09 -5.62
CA ALA A 104 -47.25 38.47 -4.49
C ALA A 104 -47.04 36.96 -4.66
N THR A 105 -48.01 36.23 -5.25
CA THR A 105 -47.87 34.79 -5.54
C THR A 105 -46.90 34.50 -6.68
N GLU A 106 -46.91 35.30 -7.75
CA GLU A 106 -45.93 35.21 -8.84
C GLU A 106 -44.51 35.54 -8.34
N THR A 107 -44.36 36.53 -7.47
CA THR A 107 -43.06 36.90 -6.89
C THR A 107 -42.55 35.82 -5.93
N ALA A 108 -43.45 35.20 -5.14
CA ALA A 108 -43.11 34.08 -4.28
C ALA A 108 -42.72 32.83 -5.08
N ALA A 109 -43.48 32.48 -6.12
CA ALA A 109 -43.15 31.36 -7.00
C ALA A 109 -41.83 31.58 -7.75
N ALA A 110 -41.56 32.82 -8.21
CA ALA A 110 -40.28 33.19 -8.80
C ALA A 110 -39.12 33.08 -7.79
N ALA A 111 -39.32 33.55 -6.55
CA ALA A 111 -38.32 33.43 -5.48
C ALA A 111 -38.04 31.96 -5.11
N THR A 112 -39.07 31.11 -5.04
CA THR A 112 -38.90 29.66 -4.81
C THR A 112 -38.18 28.98 -5.98
N SER A 113 -38.51 29.33 -7.23
CA SER A 113 -37.80 28.79 -8.40
C SER A 113 -36.34 29.25 -8.49
N ALA A 114 -36.05 30.48 -8.06
CA ALA A 114 -34.70 31.02 -7.99
C ALA A 114 -33.89 30.36 -6.87
N ALA A 115 -34.50 30.10 -5.71
CA ALA A 115 -33.89 29.36 -4.62
C ALA A 115 -33.58 27.91 -5.02
N ALA A 116 -34.53 27.21 -5.65
CA ALA A 116 -34.32 25.85 -6.16
C ALA A 116 -33.25 25.81 -7.27
N SER A 117 -33.19 26.82 -8.14
CA SER A 117 -32.15 26.94 -9.17
C SER A 117 -30.76 27.21 -8.57
N GLN A 118 -30.70 27.98 -7.48
CA GLN A 118 -29.46 28.25 -6.76
C GLN A 118 -28.97 27.01 -6.00
N GLU A 119 -29.87 26.28 -5.35
CA GLU A 119 -29.57 24.99 -4.71
C GLU A 119 -29.08 23.95 -5.73
N ALA A 120 -29.72 23.86 -6.89
CA ALA A 120 -29.28 22.97 -7.97
C ALA A 120 -27.89 23.34 -8.52
N ARG A 121 -27.59 24.64 -8.68
CA ARG A 121 -26.26 25.11 -9.08
C ARG A 121 -25.20 24.79 -8.03
N ASN A 122 -25.52 24.96 -6.75
CA ASN A 122 -24.63 24.61 -5.64
C ASN A 122 -24.35 23.10 -5.62
N TYR A 123 -25.37 22.27 -5.82
CA TYR A 123 -25.20 20.82 -5.88
C TYR A 123 -24.30 20.38 -7.05
N GLN A 124 -24.52 20.93 -8.25
CA GLN A 124 -23.68 20.61 -9.41
C GLN A 124 -22.22 21.03 -9.22
N MET A 125 -21.99 22.17 -8.55
CA MET A 125 -20.65 22.63 -8.21
C MET A 125 -19.96 21.68 -7.23
N LEU A 126 -20.64 21.32 -6.13
CA LEU A 126 -20.12 20.37 -5.13
C LEU A 126 -19.86 18.99 -5.73
N LEU A 127 -20.74 18.50 -6.60
CA LEU A 127 -20.54 17.24 -7.30
C LEU A 127 -19.29 17.30 -8.21
N ARG A 128 -19.10 18.41 -8.92
CA ARG A 128 -17.92 18.59 -9.78
C ARG A 128 -16.63 18.63 -8.97
N GLU A 129 -16.65 19.30 -7.82
CA GLU A 129 -15.53 19.35 -6.89
C GLU A 129 -15.24 17.95 -6.32
N ALA A 130 -16.26 17.23 -5.87
CA ALA A 130 -16.15 15.86 -5.36
C ALA A 130 -15.60 14.86 -6.39
N LEU A 131 -15.85 15.09 -7.69
CA LEU A 131 -15.35 14.26 -8.79
C LEU A 131 -14.00 14.74 -9.35
N ALA A 132 -13.46 15.86 -8.89
CA ALA A 132 -12.16 16.34 -9.34
C ALA A 132 -11.02 15.56 -8.69
N PRO A 133 -9.87 15.38 -9.36
CA PRO A 133 -8.65 14.91 -8.70
C PRO A 133 -8.28 15.81 -7.51
N ILE A 134 -7.60 15.25 -6.51
CA ILE A 134 -7.05 16.04 -5.41
C ILE A 134 -5.77 16.76 -5.86
N ALA A 135 -5.66 18.04 -5.56
CA ALA A 135 -4.44 18.79 -5.84
C ALA A 135 -3.38 18.55 -4.75
N ARG A 136 -2.09 18.78 -5.07
CA ARG A 136 -1.00 18.49 -4.12
C ARG A 136 -0.99 19.40 -2.89
N ASP A 137 -1.35 20.66 -3.06
CA ASP A 137 -1.54 21.64 -2.00
C ASP A 137 -2.72 21.25 -1.09
N GLU A 138 -3.85 20.88 -1.69
CA GLU A 138 -5.02 20.37 -0.97
C GLU A 138 -4.67 19.12 -0.14
N LEU A 139 -3.90 18.19 -0.69
CA LEU A 139 -3.42 16.99 0.00
C LEU A 139 -2.55 17.31 1.23
N GLN A 140 -1.73 18.36 1.16
CA GLN A 140 -0.87 18.78 2.28
C GLN A 140 -1.68 19.48 3.38
N GLU A 141 -2.65 20.29 2.99
CA GLU A 141 -3.53 21.02 3.90
C GLU A 141 -4.53 20.11 4.61
N TRP A 142 -4.99 19.03 3.97
CA TRP A 142 -5.93 18.08 4.56
C TRP A 142 -5.32 17.38 5.79
N GLU A 143 -6.06 17.39 6.90
CA GLU A 143 -5.54 16.90 8.19
C GLU A 143 -5.76 15.42 8.47
N GLY A 144 -6.62 14.79 7.67
CA GLY A 144 -7.02 13.40 7.85
C GLY A 144 -6.00 12.38 7.38
N TRP A 145 -6.29 11.13 7.71
CA TRP A 145 -5.54 9.95 7.31
C TRP A 145 -6.52 8.96 6.66
N CYS A 146 -6.21 8.52 5.44
CA CYS A 146 -6.99 7.49 4.78
C CYS A 146 -6.56 6.09 5.22
N GLU A 147 -7.47 5.13 5.18
CA GLU A 147 -7.10 3.73 5.39
C GLU A 147 -6.23 3.24 4.21
N VAL A 148 -5.14 2.55 4.53
CA VAL A 148 -4.20 2.00 3.55
C VAL A 148 -4.34 0.48 3.51
N GLU A 149 -4.47 -0.05 2.30
CA GLU A 149 -4.52 -1.49 2.04
C GLU A 149 -3.18 -2.16 2.41
N SER A 150 -3.22 -3.38 2.96
CA SER A 150 -2.04 -4.12 3.37
C SER A 150 -1.35 -4.81 2.20
N GLU A 151 -0.69 -4.00 1.37
CA GLU A 151 -0.10 -4.42 0.10
C GLU A 151 1.35 -3.94 -0.01
N PRO A 152 2.32 -4.81 -0.35
CA PRO A 152 3.73 -4.43 -0.48
C PRO A 152 3.97 -3.19 -1.33
N ALA A 153 3.27 -3.05 -2.46
CA ALA A 153 3.42 -1.93 -3.39
C ALA A 153 3.22 -0.55 -2.73
N PHE A 154 2.22 -0.42 -1.83
CA PHE A 154 1.94 0.84 -1.15
C PHE A 154 3.00 1.16 -0.08
N PHE A 155 3.48 0.15 0.65
CA PHE A 155 4.59 0.34 1.59
C PHE A 155 5.89 0.68 0.87
N ASN A 156 6.19 0.03 -0.25
CA ASN A 156 7.36 0.33 -1.09
C ASN A 156 7.30 1.75 -1.66
N ALA A 157 6.12 2.19 -2.12
CA ALA A 157 5.92 3.57 -2.55
C ALA A 157 6.15 4.57 -1.42
N MET A 158 5.58 4.31 -0.23
CA MET A 158 5.79 5.18 0.94
C MET A 158 7.27 5.26 1.32
N LEU A 159 8.00 4.15 1.37
CA LEU A 159 9.44 4.14 1.69
C LEU A 159 10.24 5.01 0.71
N ARG A 160 9.98 4.86 -0.61
CA ARG A 160 10.65 5.65 -1.66
C ARG A 160 10.32 7.13 -1.54
N GLU A 161 9.05 7.50 -1.36
CA GLU A 161 8.63 8.89 -1.23
C GLU A 161 9.10 9.54 0.08
N MET A 162 9.23 8.77 1.16
CA MET A 162 9.84 9.22 2.41
C MET A 162 11.36 9.43 2.30
N GLY A 163 12.00 8.87 1.27
CA GLY A 163 13.44 8.98 1.01
C GLY A 163 14.29 7.90 1.67
N VAL A 164 13.68 6.82 2.16
CA VAL A 164 14.40 5.67 2.73
C VAL A 164 15.10 4.91 1.62
N LYS A 165 16.39 4.59 1.80
CA LYS A 165 17.18 3.88 0.79
C LYS A 165 17.44 2.43 1.16
N ASP A 166 17.64 1.61 0.14
CA ASP A 166 18.03 0.19 0.24
C ASP A 166 17.08 -0.68 1.09
N VAL A 167 15.80 -0.33 1.16
CA VAL A 167 14.76 -1.10 1.85
C VAL A 167 13.64 -1.46 0.89
N LYS A 168 13.12 -2.68 1.01
CA LYS A 168 11.90 -3.13 0.34
C LYS A 168 11.00 -3.85 1.33
N VAL A 169 9.71 -3.87 1.01
CA VAL A 169 8.67 -4.64 1.68
C VAL A 169 8.25 -5.77 0.78
N GLN A 170 8.09 -6.96 1.36
CA GLN A 170 7.62 -8.15 0.66
C GLN A 170 6.61 -8.91 1.50
N GLU A 171 5.66 -9.56 0.85
CA GLU A 171 4.68 -10.41 1.53
C GLU A 171 5.32 -11.71 2.05
N VAL A 172 4.87 -12.15 3.22
CA VAL A 172 5.39 -13.32 3.93
C VAL A 172 4.28 -14.36 4.08
N PHE A 173 4.46 -15.51 3.44
CA PHE A 173 3.49 -16.61 3.52
C PHE A 173 3.79 -17.60 4.66
N SER A 174 5.03 -17.66 5.14
CA SER A 174 5.41 -18.44 6.32
C SER A 174 6.48 -17.73 7.15
N VAL A 175 6.41 -17.89 8.47
CA VAL A 175 7.43 -17.43 9.43
C VAL A 175 8.42 -18.53 9.81
N ASP A 176 8.41 -19.66 9.10
CA ASP A 176 9.43 -20.69 9.21
C ASP A 176 10.80 -20.13 8.82
N GLU A 177 11.85 -20.54 9.55
CA GLU A 177 13.22 -20.08 9.31
C GLU A 177 13.68 -20.32 7.87
N ASP A 178 13.34 -21.49 7.29
CA ASP A 178 13.67 -21.84 5.91
C ASP A 178 13.03 -20.88 4.89
N TYR A 179 11.77 -20.45 5.12
CA TYR A 179 11.10 -19.49 4.25
C TYR A 179 11.71 -18.09 4.42
N VAL A 180 11.90 -17.65 5.67
CA VAL A 180 12.46 -16.33 5.97
C VAL A 180 13.86 -16.18 5.38
N ALA A 181 14.65 -17.26 5.33
CA ALA A 181 15.96 -17.28 4.68
C ALA A 181 15.92 -17.05 3.16
N THR A 182 14.78 -17.29 2.51
CA THR A 182 14.60 -16.98 1.07
C THR A 182 14.30 -15.51 0.81
N LEU A 183 13.89 -14.76 1.83
CA LEU A 183 13.64 -13.32 1.71
C LEU A 183 14.98 -12.56 1.57
N PRO A 184 14.97 -11.37 0.94
CA PRO A 184 16.15 -10.51 0.89
C PRO A 184 16.68 -10.19 2.30
N GLN A 185 17.98 -10.37 2.50
CA GLN A 185 18.62 -10.25 3.81
C GLN A 185 19.43 -8.95 3.97
N PRO A 186 19.51 -8.40 5.19
CA PRO A 186 18.78 -8.82 6.40
C PRO A 186 17.29 -8.46 6.34
N VAL A 187 16.46 -9.25 7.05
CA VAL A 187 15.09 -8.87 7.39
C VAL A 187 15.12 -7.96 8.63
N TYR A 188 14.66 -6.72 8.46
CA TYR A 188 14.67 -5.67 9.48
C TYR A 188 13.51 -5.75 10.46
N GLY A 189 12.38 -6.34 10.05
CA GLY A 189 11.20 -6.49 10.91
C GLY A 189 10.00 -7.02 10.14
N PHE A 190 8.95 -7.39 10.88
CA PHE A 190 7.68 -7.81 10.32
C PHE A 190 6.57 -6.81 10.65
N ILE A 191 5.65 -6.58 9.72
CA ILE A 191 4.39 -5.88 9.93
C ILE A 191 3.27 -6.91 9.83
N PHE A 192 2.51 -7.09 10.91
CA PHE A 192 1.41 -8.04 10.96
C PHE A 192 0.08 -7.28 11.05
N LEU A 193 -0.81 -7.55 10.11
CA LEU A 193 -2.20 -7.09 10.11
C LEU A 193 -3.11 -8.20 10.62
N TYR A 194 -3.95 -7.88 11.60
CA TYR A 194 -4.99 -8.78 12.09
C TYR A 194 -6.26 -8.01 12.45
N GLN A 195 -7.38 -8.72 12.53
CA GLN A 195 -8.64 -8.11 12.97
C GLN A 195 -8.53 -7.75 14.46
N TYR A 196 -8.70 -6.47 14.79
CA TYR A 196 -8.57 -6.02 16.17
C TYR A 196 -9.70 -6.55 17.05
N PHE A 197 -9.39 -6.80 18.32
CA PHE A 197 -10.41 -6.98 19.35
C PHE A 197 -9.90 -6.36 20.64
N SER A 198 -10.82 -5.84 21.47
CA SER A 198 -10.43 -5.19 22.71
C SER A 198 -9.83 -6.22 23.68
N GLU A 199 -8.51 -6.32 23.69
CA GLU A 199 -7.77 -7.04 24.71
C GLU A 199 -7.61 -6.13 25.94
N ASN A 200 -7.85 -6.69 27.13
CA ASN A 200 -7.32 -6.07 28.33
C ASN A 200 -5.85 -6.45 28.36
N TYR A 201 -4.97 -5.57 27.87
CA TYR A 201 -3.54 -5.73 28.10
C TYR A 201 -3.33 -5.67 29.62
N GLU A 202 -3.06 -6.82 30.24
CA GLU A 202 -2.48 -6.82 31.58
C GLU A 202 -1.12 -6.14 31.46
N ASP A 203 -0.78 -5.24 32.39
CA ASP A 203 0.49 -4.51 32.35
C ASP A 203 1.65 -5.51 32.29
N ASP A 204 2.19 -5.75 31.09
CA ASP A 204 3.38 -6.56 30.86
C ASP A 204 4.53 -6.03 31.74
N GLU A 205 5.41 -6.94 32.19
CA GLU A 205 6.52 -6.59 33.08
C GLU A 205 7.31 -5.39 32.52
N PHE A 206 7.61 -4.42 33.39
CA PHE A 206 8.39 -3.24 33.02
C PHE A 206 9.79 -3.67 32.60
N VAL A 207 10.06 -3.64 31.29
CA VAL A 207 11.39 -3.74 30.70
C VAL A 207 11.88 -2.33 30.38
N ASP A 208 13.13 -2.03 30.71
CA ASP A 208 13.75 -0.75 30.38
C ASP A 208 13.85 -0.59 28.85
N ASP A 209 13.03 0.30 28.29
CA ASP A 209 12.85 0.56 26.85
C ASP A 209 13.49 1.89 26.42
N ARG A 210 14.31 2.52 27.28
CA ARG A 210 14.80 3.89 27.07
C ARG A 210 15.61 4.08 25.78
N ASP A 211 16.20 3.01 25.26
CA ASP A 211 16.98 3.03 24.01
C ASP A 211 16.16 2.66 22.76
N LEU A 212 14.84 2.44 22.90
CA LEU A 212 13.94 2.05 21.82
C LEU A 212 13.10 3.23 21.33
N TRP A 213 13.03 3.40 20.02
CA TRP A 213 12.09 4.34 19.42
C TRP A 213 10.74 3.66 19.23
N PHE A 214 9.75 4.05 20.02
CA PHE A 214 8.38 3.55 19.92
C PHE A 214 7.41 4.73 19.95
N ALA A 215 6.46 4.75 19.02
CA ALA A 215 5.39 5.72 18.93
C ALA A 215 4.03 5.04 19.08
N ASN A 216 3.18 5.62 19.94
CA ASN A 216 1.78 5.22 20.02
C ASN A 216 1.01 5.71 18.81
N GLN A 217 -0.02 4.97 18.43
CA GLN A 217 -1.01 5.48 17.49
C GLN A 217 -1.89 6.51 18.21
N THR A 218 -1.95 7.72 17.66
CA THR A 218 -2.76 8.83 18.20
C THR A 218 -3.77 9.37 17.20
N THR A 219 -3.79 8.79 16.00
CA THR A 219 -4.65 9.17 14.88
C THR A 219 -5.16 7.89 14.22
N ASP A 220 -6.43 7.87 13.86
CA ASP A 220 -7.06 6.74 13.18
C ASP A 220 -6.49 6.59 11.76
N ASN A 221 -6.56 5.38 11.21
CA ASN A 221 -6.03 5.01 9.89
C ASN A 221 -4.50 5.15 9.68
N ALA A 222 -3.77 5.74 10.63
CA ALA A 222 -2.31 5.88 10.55
C ALA A 222 -1.53 4.60 10.94
N CYS A 223 -2.22 3.52 11.30
CA CYS A 223 -1.63 2.28 11.85
C CYS A 223 -0.52 1.69 10.96
N ALA A 224 -0.71 1.64 9.64
CA ALA A 224 0.29 1.15 8.69
C ALA A 224 1.62 1.93 8.78
N THR A 225 1.53 3.26 8.74
CA THR A 225 2.70 4.15 8.83
C THR A 225 3.34 4.13 10.21
N VAL A 226 2.55 4.03 11.28
CA VAL A 226 3.06 3.88 12.65
C VAL A 226 3.87 2.59 12.79
N ALA A 227 3.34 1.46 12.32
CA ALA A 227 4.03 0.17 12.36
C ALA A 227 5.33 0.20 11.54
N MET A 228 5.28 0.69 10.31
CA MET A 228 6.47 0.83 9.45
C MET A 228 7.54 1.73 10.09
N THR A 229 7.14 2.89 10.62
CA THR A 229 8.06 3.84 11.27
C THR A 229 8.67 3.25 12.54
N ASN A 230 7.88 2.54 13.34
CA ASN A 230 8.36 1.84 14.55
C ASN A 230 9.46 0.81 14.21
N ILE A 231 9.46 0.18 13.03
CA ILE A 231 10.58 -0.66 12.59
C ILE A 231 11.77 0.20 12.17
N LEU A 232 11.56 1.10 11.19
CA LEU A 232 12.63 1.91 10.58
C LEU A 232 13.45 2.68 11.61
N MET A 233 12.79 3.26 12.61
CA MET A 233 13.46 4.09 13.62
C MET A 233 14.36 3.28 14.57
N ASN A 234 14.25 1.95 14.59
CA ASN A 234 15.10 1.08 15.40
C ASN A 234 16.20 0.35 14.60
N CYS A 235 16.22 0.49 13.27
CA CYS A 235 17.27 -0.05 12.43
C CYS A 235 18.49 0.89 12.39
N LYS A 236 19.70 0.35 12.61
CA LYS A 236 20.95 1.14 12.63
C LYS A 236 21.61 1.28 11.25
N ASP A 237 21.38 0.30 10.38
CA ASP A 237 22.08 0.16 9.09
C ASP A 237 21.24 0.65 7.89
N ILE A 238 20.17 1.42 8.15
CA ILE A 238 19.28 1.96 7.11
C ILE A 238 19.52 3.48 6.99
N ASP A 239 19.67 3.96 5.76
CA ASP A 239 19.59 5.38 5.45
C ASP A 239 18.12 5.80 5.39
N LEU A 240 17.66 6.50 6.45
CA LEU A 240 16.29 6.99 6.57
C LEU A 240 15.96 8.14 5.61
N GLY A 241 16.97 8.74 4.98
CA GLY A 241 16.83 10.00 4.25
C GLY A 241 16.66 11.21 5.18
N THR A 242 16.72 12.41 4.60
CA THR A 242 16.79 13.67 5.36
C THR A 242 15.58 13.90 6.27
N ASN A 243 14.36 13.81 5.73
CA ASN A 243 13.14 14.15 6.46
C ASN A 243 12.87 13.22 7.64
N LEU A 244 12.99 11.90 7.46
CA LEU A 244 12.79 10.94 8.54
C LEU A 244 13.93 10.97 9.56
N GLN A 245 15.17 11.22 9.13
CA GLN A 245 16.28 11.36 10.06
C GLN A 245 16.12 12.61 10.96
N GLU A 246 15.69 13.73 10.40
CA GLU A 246 15.36 14.94 11.17
C GLU A 246 14.22 14.67 12.15
N PHE A 247 13.15 13.99 11.69
CA PHE A 247 12.03 13.60 12.53
C PHE A 247 12.45 12.65 13.67
N LYS A 248 13.31 11.66 13.41
CA LYS A 248 13.88 10.77 14.43
C LYS A 248 14.65 11.55 15.48
N ASN A 249 15.48 12.49 15.04
CA ASN A 249 16.30 13.31 15.93
C ASN A 249 15.42 14.21 16.82
N SER A 250 14.42 14.88 16.25
CA SER A 250 13.54 15.80 16.97
C SER A 250 12.61 15.09 17.96
N THR A 251 12.30 13.81 17.73
CA THR A 251 11.37 13.02 18.55
C THR A 251 12.06 12.06 19.54
N SER A 252 13.39 11.95 19.48
CA SER A 252 14.20 11.03 20.29
C SER A 252 13.94 11.14 21.80
N ASN A 253 13.79 12.36 22.32
CA ASN A 253 13.58 12.63 23.76
C ASN A 253 12.12 12.72 24.19
N LEU A 254 11.18 12.53 23.26
CA LEU A 254 9.75 12.55 23.56
C LEU A 254 9.30 11.20 24.13
N ASN A 255 8.25 11.23 24.97
CA ASN A 255 7.56 9.99 25.34
C ASN A 255 6.78 9.41 24.14
N THR A 256 6.40 8.14 24.26
CA THR A 256 5.79 7.35 23.17
C THR A 256 4.50 7.99 22.61
N SER A 257 3.68 8.58 23.48
CA SER A 257 2.45 9.27 23.07
C SER A 257 2.73 10.59 22.34
N LEU A 258 3.73 11.35 22.78
CA LEU A 258 4.15 12.58 22.10
C LEU A 258 4.86 12.30 20.77
N ARG A 259 5.62 11.18 20.66
CA ARG A 259 6.14 10.69 19.37
C ARG A 259 5.00 10.36 18.41
N GLY A 260 3.97 9.68 18.91
CA GLY A 260 2.74 9.39 18.17
C GLY A 260 2.04 10.64 17.65
N HIS A 261 1.87 11.64 18.52
CA HIS A 261 1.28 12.92 18.14
C HIS A 261 2.14 13.69 17.12
N ALA A 262 3.45 13.70 17.30
CA ALA A 262 4.38 14.31 16.35
C ALA A 262 4.33 13.61 14.99
N LEU A 263 4.14 12.29 14.94
CA LEU A 263 3.96 11.53 13.71
C LEU A 263 2.63 11.89 13.03
N GLY A 264 1.52 11.86 13.78
CA GLY A 264 0.18 12.16 13.25
C GLY A 264 0.01 13.58 12.73
N SER A 265 0.77 14.54 13.27
CA SER A 265 0.79 15.95 12.86
C SER A 265 1.86 16.30 11.81
N ASN A 266 2.69 15.34 11.40
CA ASN A 266 3.74 15.58 10.43
C ASN A 266 3.15 15.64 9.01
N ILE A 267 3.08 16.84 8.44
CA ILE A 267 2.53 17.08 7.09
C ILE A 267 3.24 16.24 6.03
N PHE A 268 4.57 16.11 6.08
CA PHE A 268 5.32 15.34 5.09
C PHE A 268 4.95 13.86 5.14
N ILE A 269 5.00 13.23 6.32
CA ILE A 269 4.68 11.81 6.51
C ILE A 269 3.22 11.54 6.11
N ARG A 270 2.29 12.39 6.54
CA ARG A 270 0.86 12.29 6.20
C ARG A 270 0.61 12.43 4.70
N SER A 271 1.29 13.38 4.05
CA SER A 271 1.15 13.59 2.60
C SER A 271 1.64 12.39 1.80
N VAL A 272 2.74 11.76 2.23
CA VAL A 272 3.24 10.52 1.61
C VAL A 272 2.28 9.36 1.85
N HIS A 273 1.75 9.21 3.07
CA HIS A 273 0.76 8.18 3.38
C HIS A 273 -0.50 8.31 2.50
N ASN A 274 -0.95 9.54 2.25
CA ASN A 274 -2.13 9.80 1.43
C ASN A 274 -1.83 9.94 -0.08
N SER A 275 -0.58 9.84 -0.55
CA SER A 275 -0.20 10.22 -1.93
C SER A 275 -0.81 9.33 -3.02
N PHE A 276 -1.29 8.15 -2.67
CA PHE A 276 -1.93 7.19 -3.56
C PHE A 276 -3.45 7.05 -3.35
N THR A 277 -4.03 7.96 -2.56
CA THR A 277 -5.48 7.99 -2.27
C THR A 277 -6.24 8.88 -3.26
N ARG A 278 -7.54 8.64 -3.39
CA ARG A 278 -8.46 9.38 -4.26
C ARG A 278 -9.23 10.40 -3.44
N ARG A 279 -9.83 11.41 -4.09
CA ARG A 279 -10.71 12.38 -3.42
C ARG A 279 -11.87 11.68 -2.68
N MET A 280 -12.43 10.61 -3.26
CA MET A 280 -13.46 9.82 -2.58
C MET A 280 -12.99 9.19 -1.27
N ASP A 281 -11.72 8.79 -1.17
CA ASP A 281 -11.19 8.21 0.07
C ASP A 281 -11.16 9.25 1.19
N HIS A 282 -10.82 10.50 0.85
CA HIS A 282 -10.78 11.63 1.79
C HIS A 282 -12.18 11.99 2.26
N LEU A 283 -13.12 12.13 1.31
CA LEU A 283 -14.52 12.42 1.63
C LEU A 283 -15.15 11.32 2.48
N ASN A 284 -14.82 10.05 2.22
CA ASN A 284 -15.29 8.93 3.04
C ASN A 284 -14.69 8.96 4.44
N ALA A 285 -13.41 9.28 4.59
CA ALA A 285 -12.77 9.44 5.90
C ALA A 285 -13.40 10.59 6.70
N ASP A 286 -13.65 11.74 6.05
CA ASP A 286 -14.32 12.88 6.67
C ASP A 286 -15.78 12.55 7.07
N LEU A 287 -16.52 11.86 6.20
CA LEU A 287 -17.89 11.42 6.47
C LEU A 287 -17.95 10.44 7.65
N PHE A 288 -16.99 9.51 7.72
CA PHE A 288 -16.88 8.57 8.83
C PHE A 288 -16.62 9.31 10.16
N LEU A 289 -15.65 10.23 10.16
CA LEU A 289 -15.30 11.04 11.32
C LEU A 289 -16.48 11.91 11.78
N GLU A 290 -17.23 12.51 10.84
CA GLU A 290 -18.44 13.28 11.15
C GLU A 290 -19.51 12.40 11.82
N THR A 291 -19.71 11.19 11.29
CA THR A 291 -20.67 10.22 11.83
C THR A 291 -20.30 9.82 13.26
N GLU A 292 -19.04 9.47 13.50
CA GLU A 292 -18.55 9.11 14.84
C GLU A 292 -18.67 10.28 15.83
N ALA A 293 -18.32 11.50 15.40
CA ALA A 293 -18.47 12.70 16.21
C ALA A 293 -19.94 12.99 16.56
N ALA A 294 -20.87 12.77 15.62
CA ALA A 294 -22.30 12.91 15.84
C ALA A 294 -22.83 11.87 16.84
N ASP A 295 -22.38 10.62 16.73
CA ASP A 295 -22.81 9.55 17.63
C ASP A 295 -22.22 9.69 19.04
N SER A 296 -20.96 10.10 19.15
CA SER A 296 -20.34 10.50 20.41
C SER A 296 -21.12 11.62 21.12
N LYS A 297 -21.60 12.63 20.37
CA LYS A 297 -22.46 13.69 20.91
C LYS A 297 -23.81 13.13 21.39
N LYS A 298 -24.43 12.22 20.65
CA LYS A 298 -25.69 11.55 21.08
C LYS A 298 -25.48 10.74 22.36
N MET A 299 -24.37 10.00 22.47
CA MET A 299 -24.06 9.22 23.67
C MET A 299 -23.80 10.09 24.91
N LYS A 300 -23.05 11.20 24.76
CA LYS A 300 -22.85 12.18 25.84
C LYS A 300 -24.18 12.80 26.31
N ARG A 301 -25.16 12.99 25.42
CA ARG A 301 -26.50 13.52 25.76
C ARG A 301 -27.41 12.51 26.48
N ARG A 302 -27.17 11.20 26.35
CA ARG A 302 -28.02 10.15 26.95
C ARG A 302 -27.73 9.88 28.44
N GLY A 303 -26.72 10.54 29.03
CA GLY A 303 -26.34 10.36 30.44
C GLY A 303 -25.75 8.97 30.75
N PRO A 304 -25.12 8.78 31.92
CA PRO A 304 -24.54 7.48 32.28
C PRO A 304 -25.65 6.44 32.48
N ALA A 305 -25.71 5.43 31.61
CA ALA A 305 -26.55 4.26 31.82
C ALA A 305 -26.15 3.56 33.13
N LYS A 306 -27.12 3.19 33.97
CA LYS A 306 -26.90 2.39 35.20
C LYS A 306 -26.10 1.14 34.82
N LYS A 307 -24.88 1.01 35.35
CA LYS A 307 -24.01 -0.16 35.17
C LYS A 307 -24.67 -1.41 35.80
N THR A 308 -25.52 -2.10 35.05
CA THR A 308 -25.77 -3.52 35.32
C THR A 308 -24.49 -4.27 34.99
N LYS A 309 -23.86 -4.88 36.01
CA LYS A 309 -22.76 -5.85 35.87
C LYS A 309 -23.22 -6.98 34.93
N ARG A 310 -23.01 -6.82 33.63
CA ARG A 310 -22.93 -7.95 32.70
C ARG A 310 -21.45 -8.23 32.53
N THR A 311 -21.05 -9.45 32.85
CA THR A 311 -19.76 -10.03 32.49
C THR A 311 -19.51 -9.70 31.02
N LYS A 312 -18.48 -8.89 30.76
CA LYS A 312 -18.06 -8.47 29.42
C LYS A 312 -17.49 -9.72 28.75
N LYS A 313 -18.36 -10.54 28.14
CA LYS A 313 -17.93 -11.56 27.19
C LYS A 313 -17.17 -10.79 26.10
N GLN A 314 -15.89 -11.11 25.87
CA GLN A 314 -15.16 -10.64 24.69
C GLN A 314 -16.05 -10.97 23.49
N LYS A 315 -16.68 -9.95 22.95
CA LYS A 315 -17.52 -10.07 21.78
C LYS A 315 -16.65 -9.53 20.67
N MET A 316 -16.29 -10.38 19.70
CA MET A 316 -15.91 -9.93 18.38
C MET A 316 -17.05 -9.00 17.94
N ASP A 317 -16.78 -7.70 17.92
CA ASP A 317 -17.69 -6.80 17.27
C ASP A 317 -17.44 -6.99 15.77
N SER A 318 -18.49 -7.23 15.00
CA SER A 318 -18.42 -7.27 13.54
C SER A 318 -18.01 -5.92 12.94
N GLU A 319 -17.81 -4.91 13.79
CA GLU A 319 -17.39 -3.54 13.51
C GLU A 319 -15.90 -3.31 13.88
N SER A 320 -15.19 -4.30 14.45
CA SER A 320 -13.77 -4.16 14.74
C SER A 320 -12.95 -4.15 13.45
N GLY A 321 -12.33 -3.00 13.15
CA GLY A 321 -11.39 -2.85 12.03
C GLY A 321 -10.12 -3.68 12.17
N TYR A 322 -9.28 -3.65 11.13
CA TYR A 322 -7.96 -4.28 11.15
C TYR A 322 -6.90 -3.38 11.81
N HIS A 323 -5.90 -3.99 12.42
CA HIS A 323 -4.83 -3.28 13.11
C HIS A 323 -3.45 -3.83 12.76
N PHE A 324 -2.49 -2.92 12.57
CA PHE A 324 -1.10 -3.25 12.27
C PHE A 324 -0.25 -3.22 13.53
N ILE A 325 0.57 -4.25 13.71
CA ILE A 325 1.62 -4.31 14.72
C ILE A 325 2.97 -4.58 14.05
N ALA A 326 4.04 -4.11 14.68
CA ALA A 326 5.40 -4.31 14.20
C ALA A 326 6.18 -5.27 15.11
N TYR A 327 7.00 -6.12 14.52
CA TYR A 327 8.02 -6.91 15.21
C TYR A 327 9.40 -6.50 14.74
N VAL A 328 10.31 -6.20 15.66
CA VAL A 328 11.66 -5.70 15.33
C VAL A 328 12.75 -6.27 16.25
N PRO A 329 13.85 -6.81 15.70
CA PRO A 329 15.06 -7.06 16.47
C PRO A 329 15.79 -5.74 16.73
N ALA A 330 15.88 -5.32 17.99
CA ALA A 330 16.50 -4.06 18.39
C ALA A 330 17.16 -4.16 19.76
N ASN A 331 18.33 -3.52 19.89
CA ASN A 331 19.07 -3.41 21.15
C ASN A 331 19.31 -4.74 21.89
N GLY A 332 19.57 -5.82 21.14
CA GLY A 332 19.88 -7.13 21.72
C GLY A 332 18.67 -7.98 22.08
N SER A 333 17.45 -7.54 21.76
CA SER A 333 16.21 -8.28 21.99
C SER A 333 15.25 -8.16 20.80
N VAL A 334 14.21 -8.98 20.77
CA VAL A 334 13.09 -8.87 19.84
C VAL A 334 11.92 -8.21 20.53
N TRP A 335 11.30 -7.25 19.85
CA TRP A 335 10.23 -6.42 20.39
C TRP A 335 8.99 -6.49 19.52
N GLU A 336 7.84 -6.51 20.17
CA GLU A 336 6.54 -6.21 19.56
C GLU A 336 6.16 -4.75 19.87
N LEU A 337 5.90 -3.99 18.82
CA LEU A 337 5.57 -2.58 18.83
C LEU A 337 4.15 -2.39 18.30
N ASP A 338 3.19 -2.50 19.20
CA ASP A 338 1.77 -2.26 18.94
C ASP A 338 1.41 -0.81 19.32
N GLY A 339 1.05 0.02 18.33
CA GLY A 339 0.72 1.43 18.55
C GLY A 339 -0.41 1.68 19.55
N LEU A 340 -1.31 0.71 19.76
CA LEU A 340 -2.43 0.80 20.70
C LEU A 340 -2.05 0.37 22.12
N LYS A 341 -0.92 -0.33 22.31
CA LYS A 341 -0.39 -0.66 23.64
C LYS A 341 0.29 0.54 24.28
N THR A 342 0.25 0.62 25.60
CA THR A 342 0.92 1.71 26.34
C THR A 342 2.45 1.64 26.24
N ARG A 343 3.01 0.47 25.96
CA ARG A 343 4.44 0.15 26.01
C ARG A 343 4.83 -0.88 24.95
N PRO A 344 6.11 -0.90 24.53
CA PRO A 344 6.63 -1.99 23.72
C PRO A 344 6.71 -3.28 24.55
N VAL A 345 6.55 -4.43 23.91
CA VAL A 345 6.60 -5.75 24.57
C VAL A 345 7.87 -6.49 24.15
N CYS A 346 8.68 -6.91 25.11
CA CYS A 346 9.89 -7.67 24.86
C CYS A 346 9.54 -9.17 24.72
N LEU A 347 9.86 -9.77 23.58
CA LEU A 347 9.61 -11.19 23.32
C LEU A 347 10.76 -12.09 23.79
N GLY A 348 11.98 -11.56 23.83
CA GLY A 348 13.16 -12.29 24.28
C GLY A 348 14.48 -11.70 23.76
N PRO A 349 15.63 -12.14 24.32
CA PRO A 349 16.95 -11.71 23.87
C PRO A 349 17.31 -12.30 22.49
N LEU A 350 18.16 -11.61 21.73
CA LEU A 350 18.77 -12.12 20.51
C LEU A 350 19.90 -13.10 20.87
N GLU A 351 19.88 -14.29 20.27
CA GLU A 351 20.91 -15.31 20.42
C GLU A 351 21.64 -15.51 19.08
N ASP A 352 22.97 -15.55 19.09
CA ASP A 352 23.80 -15.58 17.87
C ASP A 352 23.51 -16.76 16.93
N SER A 353 22.96 -17.86 17.46
CA SER A 353 22.67 -19.09 16.71
C SER A 353 21.22 -19.26 16.30
N VAL A 354 20.33 -18.32 16.65
CA VAL A 354 18.88 -18.47 16.41
C VAL A 354 18.38 -17.24 15.65
N HIS A 355 17.76 -17.46 14.50
CA HIS A 355 17.12 -16.38 13.76
C HIS A 355 15.97 -15.78 14.60
N TRP A 356 15.93 -14.45 14.69
CA TRP A 356 14.98 -13.73 15.56
C TRP A 356 13.50 -14.00 15.22
N ALA A 357 13.20 -14.38 13.97
CA ALA A 357 11.86 -14.79 13.55
C ALA A 357 11.29 -15.96 14.37
N ASN A 358 12.15 -16.83 14.93
CA ASN A 358 11.73 -17.94 15.79
C ASN A 358 11.07 -17.46 17.10
N LEU A 359 11.41 -16.26 17.58
CA LEU A 359 10.76 -15.65 18.75
C LEU A 359 9.40 -15.04 18.40
N VAL A 360 9.23 -14.55 17.17
CA VAL A 360 8.00 -13.91 16.69
C VAL A 360 6.95 -14.93 16.24
N ARG A 361 7.41 -16.03 15.65
CA ARG A 361 6.54 -17.12 15.15
C ARG A 361 5.46 -17.56 16.14
N PRO A 362 5.76 -17.94 17.40
CA PRO A 362 4.73 -18.39 18.33
C PRO A 362 3.70 -17.30 18.65
N GLU A 363 4.10 -16.03 18.64
CA GLU A 363 3.21 -14.89 18.88
C GLU A 363 2.21 -14.69 17.72
N ILE A 364 2.69 -14.76 16.48
CA ILE A 364 1.83 -14.68 15.29
C ILE A 364 0.89 -15.89 15.24
N GLN A 365 1.41 -17.10 15.46
CA GLN A 365 0.60 -18.32 15.46
C GLN A 365 -0.47 -18.29 16.56
N ALA A 366 -0.12 -17.82 17.77
CA ALA A 366 -1.07 -17.69 18.87
C ALA A 366 -2.21 -16.73 18.53
N ARG A 367 -1.90 -15.59 17.89
CA ARG A 367 -2.92 -14.64 17.41
C ARG A 367 -3.81 -15.25 16.34
N MET A 368 -3.23 -15.92 15.33
CA MET A 368 -4.03 -16.56 14.28
C MET A 368 -4.98 -17.63 14.83
N LEU A 369 -4.54 -18.41 15.82
CA LEU A 369 -5.35 -19.46 16.47
C LEU A 369 -6.52 -18.94 17.31
N GLN A 370 -6.52 -17.65 17.68
CA GLN A 370 -7.63 -17.05 18.42
C GLN A 370 -8.87 -16.82 17.54
N PHE A 371 -8.72 -16.86 16.22
CA PHE A 371 -9.82 -16.70 15.28
C PHE A 371 -10.34 -18.06 14.80
N GLU A 372 -11.61 -18.10 14.38
CA GLU A 372 -12.22 -19.33 13.85
C GLU A 372 -11.46 -19.81 12.60
N GLU A 373 -11.47 -21.12 12.33
CA GLU A 373 -10.72 -21.74 11.21
C GLU A 373 -10.98 -21.12 9.82
N ASN A 374 -12.06 -20.33 9.67
CA ASN A 374 -12.45 -19.64 8.44
C ASN A 374 -12.05 -18.15 8.39
N ALA A 375 -11.45 -17.60 9.44
CA ALA A 375 -10.98 -16.22 9.46
C ALA A 375 -9.60 -16.14 8.78
N LEU A 376 -9.58 -15.96 7.46
CA LEU A 376 -8.35 -15.85 6.66
C LEU A 376 -7.82 -14.40 6.57
N SER A 377 -8.39 -13.47 7.33
CA SER A 377 -8.11 -12.05 7.19
C SER A 377 -6.87 -11.61 7.98
N PHE A 378 -5.72 -12.17 7.64
CA PHE A 378 -4.41 -11.74 8.13
C PHE A 378 -3.52 -11.38 6.96
N ASN A 379 -2.59 -10.46 7.19
CA ASN A 379 -1.51 -10.19 6.25
C ASN A 379 -0.22 -10.02 7.03
N LEU A 380 0.88 -10.50 6.45
CA LEU A 380 2.21 -10.39 7.05
C LEU A 380 3.18 -9.88 5.99
N LEU A 381 3.85 -8.78 6.32
CA LEU A 381 4.85 -8.15 5.47
C LEU A 381 6.20 -8.16 6.17
N ALA A 382 7.28 -8.29 5.41
CA ALA A 382 8.65 -8.17 5.89
C ALA A 382 9.28 -6.90 5.32
N LEU A 383 9.90 -6.09 6.18
CA LEU A 383 10.84 -5.05 5.76
C LEU A 383 12.21 -5.71 5.61
N CYS A 384 12.77 -5.65 4.43
CA CYS A 384 14.01 -6.32 4.03
C CYS A 384 14.97 -5.34 3.37
N LYS A 385 16.25 -5.70 3.31
CA LYS A 385 17.21 -4.96 2.48
C LYS A 385 16.91 -5.16 1.00
N SER A 386 16.91 -4.08 0.22
CA SER A 386 16.79 -4.16 -1.24
C SER A 386 18.00 -4.89 -1.83
N PRO A 387 17.81 -5.86 -2.73
CA PRO A 387 18.92 -6.60 -3.32
C PRO A 387 19.65 -5.79 -4.41
N LEU A 388 19.06 -4.71 -4.96
CA LEU A 388 19.62 -3.97 -6.10
C LEU A 388 21.06 -3.53 -5.87
N THR A 389 21.32 -2.87 -4.74
CA THR A 389 22.66 -2.36 -4.41
C THR A 389 23.67 -3.50 -4.23
N ILE A 390 23.24 -4.63 -3.63
CA ILE A 390 24.09 -5.82 -3.48
C ILE A 390 24.42 -6.45 -4.83
N ILE A 391 23.42 -6.57 -5.72
CA ILE A 391 23.60 -7.11 -7.07
C ILE A 391 24.52 -6.20 -7.88
N SER A 392 24.33 -4.88 -7.79
CA SER A 392 25.18 -3.86 -8.46
C SER A 392 26.64 -3.96 -8.01
N GLU A 393 26.87 -4.07 -6.70
CA GLU A 393 28.21 -4.29 -6.14
C GLU A 393 28.82 -5.61 -6.62
N ASN A 394 28.03 -6.68 -6.69
CA ASN A 394 28.51 -7.98 -7.19
C ASN A 394 28.83 -7.93 -8.69
N LEU A 395 28.02 -7.23 -9.49
CA LEU A 395 28.32 -6.98 -10.91
C LEU A 395 29.63 -6.19 -11.06
N ALA A 396 29.83 -5.14 -10.27
CA ALA A 396 31.09 -4.40 -10.24
C ALA A 396 32.30 -5.29 -9.88
N ARG A 397 32.14 -6.23 -8.94
CA ARG A 397 33.18 -7.22 -8.61
C ARG A 397 33.49 -8.14 -9.80
N THR A 398 32.47 -8.62 -10.52
CA THR A 398 32.68 -9.45 -11.71
C THR A 398 33.43 -8.71 -12.81
N ILE A 399 33.14 -7.42 -13.01
CA ILE A 399 33.86 -6.56 -13.98
C ILE A 399 35.35 -6.51 -13.65
N HIS A 400 35.73 -6.32 -12.38
CA HIS A 400 37.14 -6.38 -11.99
C HIS A 400 37.76 -7.76 -12.15
N ALA A 401 36.99 -8.82 -11.92
CA ALA A 401 37.45 -10.19 -12.12
C ALA A 401 37.80 -10.45 -13.61
N PHE A 402 36.99 -9.91 -14.54
CA PHE A 402 37.30 -9.91 -15.96
C PHE A 402 38.57 -9.11 -16.29
N GLU A 403 38.74 -7.91 -15.73
CA GLU A 403 39.96 -7.11 -15.93
C GLU A 403 41.23 -7.85 -15.49
N LEU A 404 41.16 -8.62 -14.39
CA LEU A 404 42.27 -9.45 -13.93
C LEU A 404 42.57 -10.60 -14.89
N LEU A 405 41.54 -11.30 -15.38
CA LEU A 405 41.68 -12.37 -16.37
C LEU A 405 42.24 -11.85 -17.69
N ASP A 406 41.74 -10.72 -18.20
CA ASP A 406 42.21 -10.10 -19.44
C ASP A 406 43.69 -9.74 -19.35
N ASN A 407 44.12 -9.18 -18.21
CA ASN A 407 45.53 -8.90 -17.97
C ASN A 407 46.40 -10.16 -17.93
N ARG A 408 45.91 -11.25 -17.32
CA ARG A 408 46.62 -12.55 -17.21
C ARG A 408 46.71 -13.28 -18.56
N THR A 409 45.72 -13.10 -19.42
CA THR A 409 45.55 -13.88 -20.66
C THR A 409 45.94 -13.13 -21.93
N LYS A 410 46.26 -11.83 -21.83
CA LYS A 410 46.64 -10.95 -22.96
C LYS A 410 47.67 -11.53 -23.94
N ASN A 411 48.61 -12.32 -23.43
CA ASN A 411 49.71 -12.90 -24.22
C ASN A 411 49.57 -14.42 -24.45
N LEU A 412 48.41 -15.01 -24.14
CA LEU A 412 48.17 -16.43 -24.38
C LEU A 412 47.67 -16.64 -25.82
N ASP A 413 48.44 -17.40 -26.60
CA ASP A 413 48.09 -17.74 -27.97
C ASP A 413 46.78 -18.54 -28.02
N GLY A 414 45.89 -18.15 -28.94
CA GLY A 414 44.60 -18.82 -29.13
C GLY A 414 43.52 -18.50 -28.09
N TRP A 415 43.82 -17.71 -27.04
CA TRP A 415 42.86 -17.35 -26.00
C TRP A 415 41.59 -16.67 -26.57
N GLN A 416 41.75 -15.70 -27.46
CA GLN A 416 40.62 -14.99 -28.08
C GLN A 416 39.69 -15.93 -28.87
N ASN A 417 40.24 -16.97 -29.51
CA ASN A 417 39.42 -17.98 -30.19
C ASN A 417 38.67 -18.87 -29.21
N LEU A 418 39.28 -19.14 -28.05
CA LEU A 418 38.69 -19.96 -26.99
C LEU A 418 37.49 -19.25 -26.34
N VAL A 419 37.62 -17.95 -26.05
CA VAL A 419 36.54 -17.16 -25.42
C VAL A 419 35.53 -16.56 -26.40
N GLY A 420 35.82 -16.52 -27.71
CA GLY A 420 34.97 -15.84 -28.69
C GLY A 420 33.53 -16.36 -28.80
N GLY A 421 33.25 -17.58 -28.34
CA GLY A 421 31.88 -18.11 -28.25
C GLY A 421 31.13 -17.72 -26.98
N ASN A 422 31.78 -17.08 -26.01
CA ASN A 422 31.22 -16.78 -24.69
C ASN A 422 31.62 -15.39 -24.21
N GLU A 423 31.33 -14.35 -24.98
CA GLU A 423 31.74 -12.99 -24.66
C GLU A 423 31.26 -12.49 -23.29
N GLN A 424 32.07 -11.64 -22.65
CA GLN A 424 31.72 -10.93 -21.43
C GLN A 424 30.43 -10.10 -21.63
N PRO A 425 29.37 -10.34 -20.84
CA PRO A 425 28.08 -9.65 -20.98
C PRO A 425 28.11 -8.13 -20.76
N LEU A 426 28.88 -7.65 -19.78
CA LEU A 426 28.91 -6.25 -19.35
C LEU A 426 30.35 -5.82 -19.02
N LYS A 427 30.84 -4.79 -19.70
CA LYS A 427 32.24 -4.31 -19.64
C LYS A 427 32.38 -2.98 -18.90
N SER A 428 33.59 -2.66 -18.45
CA SER A 428 33.87 -1.43 -17.68
C SER A 428 33.82 -0.14 -18.51
N ASP A 429 33.93 -0.21 -19.82
CA ASP A 429 33.89 0.94 -20.74
C ASP A 429 32.46 1.33 -21.18
N GLU A 430 31.47 0.44 -20.98
CA GLU A 430 30.08 0.62 -21.39
C GLU A 430 29.27 1.47 -20.39
N THR A 431 29.62 2.75 -20.26
CA THR A 431 29.08 3.65 -19.21
C THR A 431 27.55 3.69 -19.15
N GLU A 432 26.87 3.74 -20.29
CA GLU A 432 25.39 3.77 -20.37
C GLU A 432 24.77 2.45 -19.89
N ARG A 433 25.34 1.32 -20.31
CA ARG A 433 24.88 0.00 -19.86
C ARG A 433 25.15 -0.22 -18.37
N LEU A 434 26.24 0.32 -17.83
CA LEU A 434 26.53 0.25 -16.39
C LEU A 434 25.50 1.02 -15.57
N SER A 435 25.04 2.18 -16.05
CA SER A 435 24.00 2.95 -15.38
C SER A 435 22.65 2.23 -15.35
N ASP A 436 22.33 1.40 -16.35
CA ASP A 436 21.12 0.56 -16.34
C ASP A 436 21.11 -0.44 -15.17
N PHE A 437 22.30 -0.79 -14.65
CA PHE A 437 22.47 -1.65 -13.47
C PHE A 437 22.81 -0.87 -12.20
N GLY A 438 22.62 0.46 -12.18
CA GLY A 438 22.92 1.30 -11.01
C GLY A 438 24.40 1.37 -10.65
N ILE A 439 25.31 1.14 -11.61
CA ILE A 439 26.76 1.18 -11.39
C ILE A 439 27.33 2.48 -11.95
N GLU A 440 27.84 3.36 -11.08
CA GLU A 440 28.60 4.53 -11.51
C GLU A 440 30.10 4.22 -11.64
N LYS A 441 30.84 5.06 -12.38
CA LYS A 441 32.30 4.93 -12.51
C LYS A 441 33.02 4.99 -11.16
N SER A 442 32.51 5.78 -10.22
CA SER A 442 33.06 5.84 -8.86
C SER A 442 32.88 4.54 -8.09
N ASP A 443 31.84 3.77 -8.40
CA ASP A 443 31.54 2.53 -7.68
C ASP A 443 32.50 1.43 -8.10
N LEU A 444 32.86 1.36 -9.38
CA LEU A 444 33.96 0.52 -9.85
C LEU A 444 35.25 0.83 -9.08
N VAL A 445 35.64 2.10 -8.95
CA VAL A 445 36.87 2.47 -8.21
C VAL A 445 36.81 2.07 -6.73
N LYS A 446 35.65 2.18 -6.09
CA LYS A 446 35.47 1.84 -4.66
C LYS A 446 35.31 0.34 -4.41
N THR A 447 34.95 -0.43 -5.44
CA THR A 447 34.59 -1.83 -5.30
C THR A 447 35.78 -2.64 -4.82
N LYS A 448 35.56 -3.40 -3.74
CA LYS A 448 36.58 -4.30 -3.20
C LYS A 448 36.79 -5.47 -4.15
N ARG A 449 38.04 -5.73 -4.52
CA ARG A 449 38.45 -6.91 -5.28
C ARG A 449 38.39 -8.15 -4.40
N ASP A 450 38.07 -9.29 -5.00
CA ASP A 450 38.12 -10.58 -4.32
C ASP A 450 39.58 -11.10 -4.25
N PRO A 451 40.21 -11.12 -3.06
CA PRO A 451 41.60 -11.55 -2.92
C PRO A 451 41.79 -13.07 -3.14
N ALA A 452 40.73 -13.87 -2.98
CA ALA A 452 40.80 -15.30 -3.27
C ALA A 452 40.81 -15.54 -4.78
N PHE A 453 39.94 -14.85 -5.51
CA PHE A 453 39.92 -14.88 -6.97
C PHE A 453 41.24 -14.36 -7.57
N GLU A 454 41.75 -13.23 -7.08
CA GLU A 454 43.03 -12.65 -7.54
C GLU A 454 44.19 -13.63 -7.34
N ARG A 455 44.28 -14.30 -6.17
CA ARG A 455 45.29 -15.35 -5.93
C ARG A 455 45.15 -16.54 -6.86
N LYS A 456 43.91 -16.92 -7.20
CA LYS A 456 43.65 -18.03 -8.13
C LYS A 456 44.15 -17.65 -9.53
N VAL A 457 43.69 -16.54 -10.10
CA VAL A 457 44.04 -16.09 -11.47
C VAL A 457 45.54 -15.81 -11.64
N THR A 458 46.19 -15.27 -10.61
CA THR A 458 47.63 -14.96 -10.67
C THR A 458 48.53 -16.18 -10.49
N ASN A 459 47.99 -17.37 -10.17
CA ASN A 459 48.78 -18.58 -10.03
C ASN A 459 49.45 -18.96 -11.38
N PRO A 460 50.80 -18.99 -11.46
CA PRO A 460 51.50 -19.32 -12.70
C PRO A 460 51.27 -20.75 -13.17
N SER A 461 50.88 -21.67 -12.27
CA SER A 461 50.65 -23.07 -12.62
C SER A 461 49.31 -23.30 -13.33
N MET A 462 48.42 -22.31 -13.39
CA MET A 462 47.12 -22.48 -14.05
C MET A 462 47.28 -22.63 -15.56
N GLU A 463 46.66 -23.67 -16.09
CA GLU A 463 46.59 -23.94 -17.53
C GLU A 463 45.53 -23.08 -18.22
N ALA A 464 45.63 -22.94 -19.55
CA ALA A 464 44.69 -22.14 -20.33
C ALA A 464 43.24 -22.63 -20.20
N MET A 465 43.04 -23.95 -20.06
CA MET A 465 41.70 -24.51 -19.91
C MET A 465 41.08 -24.17 -18.55
N GLU A 466 41.86 -24.19 -17.46
CA GLU A 466 41.37 -23.80 -16.14
C GLU A 466 41.04 -22.29 -16.07
N LEU A 467 41.82 -21.46 -16.75
CA LEU A 467 41.51 -20.04 -16.91
C LEU A 467 40.21 -19.84 -17.71
N PHE A 468 39.96 -20.66 -18.73
CA PHE A 468 38.74 -20.61 -19.51
C PHE A 468 37.52 -21.06 -18.69
N GLU A 469 37.65 -22.08 -17.85
CA GLU A 469 36.59 -22.46 -16.90
C GLU A 469 36.24 -21.30 -15.97
N LEU A 470 37.24 -20.63 -15.38
CA LEU A 470 37.01 -19.42 -14.58
C LEU A 470 36.31 -18.30 -15.35
N TYR A 471 36.73 -18.09 -16.60
CA TYR A 471 36.10 -17.09 -17.48
C TYR A 471 34.63 -17.46 -17.76
N SER A 472 34.35 -18.72 -18.07
CA SER A 472 33.01 -19.22 -18.33
C SER A 472 32.10 -19.13 -17.11
N ASP A 473 32.62 -19.44 -15.92
CA ASP A 473 31.92 -19.28 -14.65
C ASP A 473 31.57 -17.81 -14.40
N LEU A 474 32.52 -16.88 -14.63
CA LEU A 474 32.26 -15.45 -14.50
C LEU A 474 31.22 -14.93 -15.49
N VAL A 475 31.24 -15.41 -16.74
CA VAL A 475 30.21 -15.03 -17.73
C VAL A 475 28.84 -15.51 -17.26
N THR A 476 28.75 -16.74 -16.75
CA THR A 476 27.51 -17.29 -16.20
C THR A 476 27.04 -16.49 -14.99
N GLN A 477 27.95 -16.16 -14.07
CA GLN A 477 27.65 -15.36 -12.90
C GLN A 477 27.17 -13.96 -13.28
N GLN A 478 27.83 -13.27 -14.20
CA GLN A 478 27.45 -11.93 -14.64
C GLN A 478 26.06 -11.95 -15.33
N LYS A 479 25.77 -12.97 -16.17
CA LYS A 479 24.43 -13.17 -16.75
C LYS A 479 23.35 -13.40 -15.68
N SER A 480 23.64 -14.22 -14.67
CA SER A 480 22.71 -14.48 -13.55
C SER A 480 22.40 -13.18 -12.80
N LEU A 481 23.43 -12.45 -12.38
CA LEU A 481 23.29 -11.19 -11.66
C LEU A 481 22.52 -10.13 -12.46
N MET A 482 22.79 -10.01 -13.76
CA MET A 482 22.02 -9.12 -14.64
C MET A 482 20.55 -9.53 -14.72
N GLY A 483 20.27 -10.84 -14.79
CA GLY A 483 18.90 -11.37 -14.78
C GLY A 483 18.17 -11.08 -13.46
N GLU A 484 18.85 -11.28 -12.33
CA GLU A 484 18.33 -10.98 -10.99
C GLU A 484 18.04 -9.48 -10.82
N TYR A 485 18.94 -8.61 -11.29
CA TYR A 485 18.73 -7.16 -11.26
C TYR A 485 17.50 -6.76 -12.06
N ASN A 486 17.39 -7.25 -13.30
CA ASN A 486 16.26 -6.94 -14.17
C ASN A 486 14.93 -7.45 -13.61
N ALA A 487 14.93 -8.63 -12.97
CA ALA A 487 13.74 -9.16 -12.31
C ALA A 487 13.29 -8.26 -11.14
N GLU A 488 14.23 -7.75 -10.34
CA GLU A 488 13.93 -6.83 -9.25
C GLU A 488 13.41 -5.47 -9.76
N ILE A 489 13.99 -4.94 -10.85
CA ILE A 489 13.48 -3.72 -11.51
C ILE A 489 12.06 -3.95 -12.07
N ALA A 490 11.79 -5.12 -12.66
CA ALA A 490 10.44 -5.46 -13.13
C ALA A 490 9.44 -5.50 -11.98
N PHE A 491 9.80 -6.08 -10.83
CA PHE A 491 8.97 -6.07 -9.62
C PHE A 491 8.68 -4.64 -9.14
N MET A 492 9.69 -3.77 -9.12
CA MET A 492 9.48 -2.35 -8.76
C MET A 492 8.52 -1.63 -9.72
N LYS A 493 8.55 -1.99 -11.01
CA LYS A 493 7.62 -1.45 -12.00
C LYS A 493 6.19 -1.94 -11.77
N GLU A 494 6.01 -3.21 -11.42
CA GLU A 494 4.69 -3.75 -11.06
C GLU A 494 4.12 -3.03 -9.82
N ASP A 495 4.95 -2.75 -8.82
CA ASP A 495 4.57 -1.93 -7.66
C ASP A 495 4.10 -0.53 -8.09
N GLU A 496 4.84 0.13 -9.00
CA GLU A 496 4.48 1.44 -9.52
C GLU A 496 3.16 1.41 -10.30
N ASP A 497 2.97 0.42 -11.17
CA ASP A 497 1.73 0.22 -11.93
C ASP A 497 0.54 0.00 -10.99
N ARG A 498 0.74 -0.71 -9.87
CA ARG A 498 -0.28 -0.95 -8.83
C ARG A 498 -0.64 0.33 -8.07
N VAL A 499 0.36 1.15 -7.73
CA VAL A 499 0.16 2.47 -7.12
C VAL A 499 -0.59 3.42 -8.05
N GLN A 500 -0.18 3.50 -9.32
CA GLN A 500 -0.87 4.30 -10.33
C GLN A 500 -2.31 3.79 -10.57
N GLY A 501 -2.51 2.46 -10.57
CA GLY A 501 -3.83 1.85 -10.63
C GLY A 501 -4.73 2.28 -9.46
N ARG A 502 -4.17 2.31 -8.24
CA ARG A 502 -4.89 2.77 -7.05
C ARG A 502 -5.27 4.24 -7.11
N GLN A 503 -4.46 5.09 -7.75
CA GLN A 503 -4.76 6.52 -7.95
C GLN A 503 -5.85 6.79 -9.01
N LYS A 504 -6.13 5.85 -9.92
CA LYS A 504 -7.13 6.05 -10.99
C LYS A 504 -8.54 6.16 -10.40
N ASP A 505 -9.12 7.35 -10.46
CA ASP A 505 -10.50 7.58 -10.06
C ASP A 505 -11.49 7.33 -11.22
N HIS A 506 -12.29 6.28 -11.10
CA HIS A 506 -13.33 5.93 -12.07
C HIS A 506 -14.67 6.60 -11.76
N SER A 507 -14.82 7.27 -10.61
CA SER A 507 -16.07 7.92 -10.19
C SER A 507 -16.61 8.92 -11.22
N PRO A 508 -15.78 9.76 -11.88
CA PRO A 508 -16.26 10.69 -12.89
C PRO A 508 -16.82 9.96 -14.12
N ALA A 509 -16.17 8.89 -14.55
CA ALA A 509 -16.60 8.09 -15.69
C ALA A 509 -17.91 7.35 -15.37
N ILE A 510 -18.01 6.74 -14.19
CA ILE A 510 -19.21 6.05 -13.70
C ILE A 510 -20.37 7.05 -13.59
N ASN A 511 -20.14 8.24 -13.01
CA ASN A 511 -21.16 9.27 -12.90
C ASN A 511 -21.71 9.69 -14.28
N CYS A 512 -20.83 9.93 -15.24
CA CYS A 512 -21.20 10.24 -16.63
C CYS A 512 -22.01 9.10 -17.28
N TRP A 513 -21.60 7.85 -17.07
CA TRP A 513 -22.32 6.69 -17.59
C TRP A 513 -23.71 6.55 -16.99
N VAL A 514 -23.83 6.65 -15.66
CA VAL A 514 -25.11 6.60 -14.94
C VAL A 514 -26.04 7.73 -15.39
N GLN A 515 -25.50 8.94 -15.57
CA GLN A 515 -26.26 10.07 -16.08
C GLN A 515 -26.83 9.78 -17.48
N LYS A 516 -26.02 9.26 -18.40
CA LYS A 516 -26.50 8.87 -19.74
C LYS A 516 -27.55 7.78 -19.70
N LEU A 517 -27.38 6.75 -18.85
CA LEU A 517 -28.38 5.69 -18.69
C LEU A 517 -29.71 6.26 -18.18
N ALA A 518 -29.66 7.23 -17.26
CA ALA A 518 -30.85 7.92 -16.76
C ALA A 518 -31.54 8.73 -17.87
N GLU A 519 -30.77 9.51 -18.65
CA GLU A 519 -31.28 10.32 -19.77
C GLU A 519 -31.96 9.47 -20.85
N HIS A 520 -31.48 8.23 -21.06
CA HIS A 520 -32.06 7.27 -21.99
C HIS A 520 -33.20 6.42 -21.40
N GLY A 521 -33.60 6.63 -20.15
CA GLY A 521 -34.70 5.90 -19.49
C GLY A 521 -34.34 4.48 -19.04
N VAL A 522 -33.13 3.99 -19.32
CA VAL A 522 -32.70 2.60 -19.04
C VAL A 522 -32.74 2.29 -17.53
N LEU A 523 -32.35 3.25 -16.68
CA LEU A 523 -32.41 3.07 -15.23
C LEU A 523 -33.86 2.93 -14.72
N ALA A 524 -34.82 3.60 -15.36
CA ALA A 524 -36.22 3.49 -14.99
C ALA A 524 -36.77 2.11 -15.36
N ASP A 525 -36.40 1.60 -16.54
CA ASP A 525 -36.77 0.25 -16.99
C ASP A 525 -36.23 -0.83 -16.03
N TRP A 526 -34.96 -0.72 -15.61
CA TRP A 526 -34.37 -1.64 -14.62
C TRP A 526 -35.04 -1.58 -13.25
N ALA A 527 -35.44 -0.40 -12.81
CA ALA A 527 -36.13 -0.22 -11.52
C ALA A 527 -37.55 -0.79 -11.54
N THR A 528 -38.15 -0.97 -12.72
CA THR A 528 -39.47 -1.61 -12.87
C THR A 528 -39.41 -3.12 -13.09
N ASP A 529 -38.26 -3.64 -13.54
CA ASP A 529 -38.01 -5.08 -13.75
C ASP A 529 -37.47 -5.81 -12.49
N SER A 530 -37.25 -5.09 -11.38
CA SER A 530 -36.83 -5.61 -10.07
C SER A 530 -37.96 -5.59 -9.06
#